data_AF-A0AAE4ARK0-F1
#
_entry.id   AF-A0AAE4ARK0-F1
#
_cell.length_a   1.000
_cell.length_b   1.000
_cell.length_c   1.000
_cell.angle_alpha   90.00
_cell.angle_beta   90.00
_cell.angle_gamma   90.00
#
_symmetry.space_group_name_H-M   'P 1'
#
loop_
_entity.id
_entity.type
_entity.pdbx_description
1 polymer ?
#
loop_
_entity_poly.entity_id
_entity_poly.type
_entity_poly.pdbx_seq_one_letter_code
_entity_poly.pdbx_strand_id
1 'polypeptide(L)'
;MTQQSSSPRLRPVIRVFVSSTFSDMKHERNALQEHVFTKLEELCQKNGFQFQAIDLRWGVSTEVGLDHRAMRICFEELRRSQEISPEPNFLVLFGDRYGWRPLPCSAHR
;
A
#
# COMPACT_ATOMS: atom_id res chain seq x y z
N MET A 1 13.39 -28.50 -35.33
CA MET A 1 12.58 -28.56 -34.09
C MET A 1 13.02 -27.43 -33.18
N THR A 2 12.42 -26.26 -33.33
CA THR A 2 12.70 -25.08 -32.49
C THR A 2 11.89 -25.19 -31.20
N GLN A 3 12.56 -25.49 -30.09
CA GLN A 3 11.94 -25.42 -28.78
C GLN A 3 11.78 -23.95 -28.40
N GLN A 4 10.54 -23.50 -28.35
CA GLN A 4 10.16 -22.16 -27.91
C GLN A 4 10.15 -22.17 -26.38
N SER A 5 11.15 -21.55 -25.77
CA SER A 5 11.18 -21.32 -24.33
C SER A 5 10.08 -20.30 -23.97
N SER A 6 8.93 -20.80 -23.53
CA SER A 6 7.88 -19.95 -22.97
C SER A 6 8.28 -19.50 -21.57
N SER A 7 9.02 -18.39 -21.47
CA SER A 7 9.12 -17.65 -20.21
C SER A 7 7.70 -17.30 -19.75
N PRO A 8 7.32 -17.51 -18.47
CA PRO A 8 6.03 -17.08 -18.00
C PRO A 8 5.95 -15.57 -18.21
N ARG A 9 4.98 -15.11 -19.01
CA ARG A 9 4.71 -13.67 -19.15
C ARG A 9 4.14 -13.20 -17.81
N LEU A 10 5.00 -12.71 -16.93
CA LEU A 10 4.60 -12.05 -15.70
C LEU A 10 3.68 -10.89 -16.09
N ARG A 11 2.45 -10.90 -15.59
CA ARG A 11 1.51 -9.79 -15.80
C ARG A 11 2.05 -8.58 -15.06
N PRO A 12 2.13 -7.39 -15.69
CA PRO A 12 2.56 -6.18 -14.98
C PRO A 12 1.60 -5.88 -13.83
N VAL A 13 2.14 -5.36 -12.72
CA VAL A 13 1.39 -5.12 -11.49
C VAL A 13 1.17 -3.61 -11.31
N ILE A 14 -0.08 -3.22 -11.03
CA ILE A 14 -0.47 -1.88 -10.60
C ILE A 14 -0.66 -1.93 -9.09
N ARG A 15 0.24 -1.25 -8.37
CA ARG A 15 0.26 -1.14 -6.91
C ARG A 15 -0.22 0.25 -6.50
N VAL A 16 -1.05 0.28 -5.47
CA VAL A 16 -1.46 1.52 -4.80
C VAL A 16 -1.13 1.40 -3.33
N PHE A 17 -0.24 2.25 -2.84
CA PHE A 17 0.05 2.35 -1.41
C PHE A 17 -0.97 3.22 -0.70
N VAL A 18 -1.63 2.68 0.30
CA VAL A 18 -2.67 3.36 1.10
C VAL A 18 -2.08 3.76 2.44
N SER A 19 -2.07 5.05 2.71
CA SER A 19 -1.63 5.61 3.99
C SER A 19 -2.79 6.27 4.73
N SER A 20 -2.85 6.06 6.03
CA SER A 20 -3.81 6.68 6.94
C SER A 20 -3.34 6.66 8.38
N THR A 21 -3.99 7.46 9.21
CA THR A 21 -3.91 7.36 10.66
C THR A 21 -4.47 6.02 11.15
N PHE A 22 -3.96 5.54 12.29
CA PHE A 22 -4.19 4.15 12.72
C PHE A 22 -5.62 3.84 13.15
N SER A 23 -6.22 4.73 13.96
CA SER A 23 -7.38 4.39 14.79
C SER A 23 -8.71 4.90 14.23
N ASP A 24 -8.69 5.98 13.46
CA ASP A 24 -9.88 6.72 13.03
C ASP A 24 -10.28 6.45 11.57
N MET A 25 -9.41 5.88 10.73
CA MET A 25 -9.69 5.65 9.29
C MET A 25 -10.06 4.20 8.95
N LYS A 26 -10.55 3.42 9.92
CA LYS A 26 -10.83 1.99 9.70
C LYS A 26 -12.01 1.76 8.75
N HIS A 27 -13.07 2.55 8.89
CA HIS A 27 -14.29 2.38 8.09
C HIS A 27 -14.04 2.73 6.62
N GLU A 28 -13.27 3.78 6.38
CA GLU A 28 -12.87 4.27 5.07
C GLU A 28 -11.98 3.25 4.36
N ARG A 29 -11.02 2.65 5.09
CA ARG A 29 -10.17 1.58 4.55
C ARG A 29 -10.98 0.33 4.21
N ASN A 30 -11.92 -0.06 5.07
CA ASN A 30 -12.82 -1.17 4.78
C ASN A 30 -13.69 -0.89 3.55
N ALA A 31 -14.24 0.32 3.43
CA ALA A 31 -15.03 0.72 2.27
C ALA A 31 -14.22 0.69 0.96
N LEU A 32 -12.94 1.10 0.99
CA LEU A 32 -12.05 0.96 -0.16
C LEU A 32 -11.90 -0.51 -0.56
N GLN A 33 -11.67 -1.40 0.41
CA GLN A 33 -11.54 -2.84 0.14
C GLN A 33 -12.82 -3.43 -0.46
N GLU A 34 -13.97 -3.15 0.16
CA GLU A 34 -15.26 -3.74 -0.19
C GLU A 34 -15.82 -3.21 -1.51
N HIS A 35 -15.57 -1.94 -1.84
CA HIS A 35 -16.27 -1.26 -2.94
C HIS A 35 -15.37 -0.76 -4.07
N VAL A 36 -14.08 -0.57 -3.82
CA VAL A 36 -13.14 0.05 -4.78
C VAL A 36 -12.11 -0.96 -5.26
N PHE A 37 -11.35 -1.59 -4.35
CA PHE A 37 -10.23 -2.46 -4.70
C PHE A 37 -10.65 -3.71 -5.47
N THR A 38 -11.80 -4.31 -5.12
CA THR A 38 -12.37 -5.42 -5.92
C THR A 38 -12.66 -5.00 -7.36
N LYS A 39 -13.24 -3.81 -7.57
CA LYS A 39 -13.54 -3.31 -8.92
C LYS A 39 -12.27 -2.96 -9.71
N LEU A 40 -11.27 -2.41 -9.04
CA LEU A 40 -9.96 -2.13 -9.65
C LEU A 40 -9.23 -3.41 -10.03
N GLU A 41 -9.33 -4.45 -9.19
CA GLU A 41 -8.78 -5.76 -9.51
C GLU A 41 -9.43 -6.36 -10.76
N GLU A 42 -10.76 -6.37 -10.84
CA GLU A 42 -11.48 -6.82 -12.03
C GLU A 42 -11.10 -6.02 -13.28
N LEU A 43 -10.99 -4.69 -13.16
CA LEU A 43 -10.60 -3.82 -14.26
C LEU A 43 -9.16 -4.11 -14.72
N CYS A 44 -8.22 -4.25 -13.79
CA CYS A 44 -6.82 -4.56 -14.10
C CYS A 44 -6.72 -5.93 -14.78
N GLN A 45 -7.40 -6.94 -14.22
CA GLN A 45 -7.42 -8.30 -14.78
C GLN A 45 -7.96 -8.31 -16.22
N LYS A 46 -9.04 -7.58 -16.51
CA LYS A 46 -9.61 -7.44 -17.87
C LYS A 46 -8.62 -6.83 -18.86
N ASN A 47 -7.70 -5.98 -18.38
CA ASN A 47 -6.69 -5.30 -19.20
C ASN A 47 -5.32 -5.99 -19.18
N GLY A 48 -5.21 -7.19 -18.57
CA GLY A 48 -3.96 -7.96 -18.54
C GLY A 48 -2.97 -7.55 -17.44
N PHE A 49 -3.41 -6.75 -16.48
CA PHE A 49 -2.64 -6.33 -15.30
C PHE A 49 -3.06 -7.11 -14.05
N GLN A 50 -2.19 -7.11 -13.04
CA GLN A 50 -2.55 -7.45 -11.67
C GLN A 50 -2.74 -6.16 -10.87
N PHE A 51 -3.68 -6.17 -9.92
CA PHE A 51 -3.87 -5.05 -8.99
C PHE A 51 -3.42 -5.45 -7.59
N GLN A 52 -2.79 -4.53 -6.87
CA GLN A 52 -2.40 -4.75 -5.49
C GLN A 52 -2.55 -3.46 -4.68
N ALA A 53 -3.51 -3.46 -3.75
CA ALA A 53 -3.56 -2.43 -2.72
C ALA A 53 -2.62 -2.81 -1.58
N ILE A 54 -1.73 -1.88 -1.20
CA ILE A 54 -0.80 -2.04 -0.07
C ILE A 54 -1.33 -1.20 1.08
N ASP A 55 -2.03 -1.85 2.02
CA ASP A 55 -2.44 -1.27 3.31
C ASP A 55 -1.74 -2.02 4.46
N LEU A 56 -0.68 -1.42 5.00
CA LEU A 56 0.09 -1.99 6.12
C LEU A 56 -0.66 -1.94 7.46
N ARG A 57 -1.84 -1.33 7.50
CA ARG A 57 -2.67 -1.26 8.70
C ARG A 57 -3.70 -2.39 8.74
N TRP A 58 -3.75 -3.25 7.73
CA TRP A 58 -4.62 -4.43 7.74
C TRP A 58 -3.93 -5.57 8.50
N GLY A 59 -4.59 -6.06 9.55
CA GLY A 59 -4.11 -7.23 10.30
C GLY A 59 -2.99 -6.92 11.30
N VAL A 60 -2.55 -5.67 11.38
CA VAL A 60 -1.57 -5.18 12.36
C VAL A 60 -2.33 -4.58 13.54
N SER A 61 -2.07 -5.06 14.75
CA SER A 61 -2.61 -4.46 15.98
C SER A 61 -2.06 -3.04 16.14
N THR A 62 -2.88 -2.13 16.66
CA THR A 62 -2.54 -0.71 16.86
C THR A 62 -1.24 -0.50 17.66
N GLU A 63 -0.86 -1.46 18.49
CA GLU A 63 0.33 -1.41 19.36
C GLU A 63 1.65 -1.58 18.59
N VAL A 64 1.66 -2.36 17.49
CA VAL A 64 2.86 -2.58 16.66
C VAL A 64 3.15 -1.36 15.77
N GLY A 65 2.14 -0.52 15.56
CA GLY A 65 2.21 0.69 14.76
C GLY A 65 3.04 1.84 15.35
N LEU A 66 3.33 1.79 16.65
CA LEU A 66 3.88 2.91 17.42
C LEU A 66 5.40 2.82 17.62
N ASP A 67 6.09 1.99 16.82
CA ASP A 67 7.56 1.91 16.79
C ASP A 67 8.11 2.60 15.53
N HIS A 68 9.30 3.20 15.64
CA HIS A 68 10.06 3.72 14.49
C HIS A 68 10.30 2.65 13.41
N ARG A 69 10.28 1.36 13.76
CA ARG A 69 10.31 0.25 12.80
C ARG A 69 9.12 0.25 11.85
N ALA A 70 7.91 0.54 12.33
CA ALA A 70 6.71 0.58 11.50
C ALA A 70 6.82 1.70 10.44
N MET A 71 7.36 2.86 10.82
CA MET A 71 7.61 3.96 9.87
C MET A 71 8.58 3.57 8.76
N ARG A 72 9.67 2.89 9.10
CA ARG A 72 10.65 2.40 8.10
C ARG A 72 10.01 1.45 7.09
N ILE A 73 9.17 0.53 7.57
CA ILE A 73 8.45 -0.42 6.70
C ILE A 73 7.48 0.32 5.78
N CYS A 74 6.74 1.30 6.31
CA CYS A 74 5.85 2.14 5.49
C CYS A 74 6.60 2.86 4.37
N PHE A 75 7.75 3.47 4.66
CA PHE A 75 8.53 4.18 3.64
C PHE A 75 9.12 3.24 2.58
N GLU A 76 9.60 2.07 3.00
CA GLU A 76 10.13 1.06 2.07
C GLU A 76 9.03 0.57 1.12
N GLU A 77 7.83 0.27 1.63
CA GLU A 77 6.71 -0.18 0.80
C GLU A 77 6.13 0.92 -0.11
N LEU A 78 6.16 2.18 0.35
CA LEU A 78 5.84 3.32 -0.49
C LEU A 78 6.82 3.41 -1.67
N ARG A 79 8.13 3.35 -1.39
CA ARG A 79 9.17 3.42 -2.41
C ARG A 79 9.01 2.32 -3.46
N ARG A 80 8.79 1.09 -3.01
CA ARG A 80 8.53 -0.06 -3.92
C ARG A 80 7.32 0.16 -4.79
N SER A 81 6.25 0.73 -4.24
CA SER A 81 5.04 1.01 -5.01
C SER A 81 5.29 2.08 -6.08
N GLN A 82 6.11 3.08 -5.78
CA GLN A 82 6.54 4.12 -6.73
C GLN A 82 7.48 3.58 -7.83
N GLU A 83 8.34 2.61 -7.51
CA GLU A 83 9.26 1.99 -8.46
C GLU A 83 8.55 1.01 -9.41
N ILE A 84 7.58 0.24 -8.90
CA ILE A 84 6.91 -0.83 -9.66
C ILE A 84 5.76 -0.27 -10.52
N SER A 85 5.05 0.75 -10.03
CA SER A 85 3.76 1.15 -10.60
C SER A 85 3.76 2.58 -11.11
N PRO A 86 3.11 2.84 -12.26
CA PRO A 86 2.97 4.20 -12.77
C PRO A 86 2.14 5.07 -11.82
N GLU A 87 2.37 6.37 -11.87
CA GLU A 87 1.57 7.33 -11.12
C GLU A 87 0.14 7.43 -11.71
N PRO A 88 -0.89 7.63 -10.86
CA PRO A 88 -0.84 7.72 -9.40
C PRO A 88 -0.75 6.35 -8.70
N ASN A 89 0.16 6.22 -7.72
CA ASN A 89 0.42 4.98 -6.97
C ASN A 89 0.41 5.16 -5.43
N PHE A 90 0.00 6.34 -4.96
CA PHE A 90 -0.10 6.69 -3.55
C PHE A 90 -1.46 7.31 -3.25
N LEU A 91 -2.14 6.77 -2.24
CA LEU A 91 -3.42 7.25 -1.73
C LEU A 91 -3.28 7.54 -0.24
N VAL A 92 -3.68 8.75 0.16
CA VAL A 92 -3.71 9.17 1.57
C VAL A 92 -5.16 9.37 2.01
N LEU A 93 -5.51 8.83 3.17
CA LEU A 93 -6.74 9.17 3.88
C LEU A 93 -6.38 10.05 5.08
N PHE A 94 -7.01 11.21 5.16
CA PHE A 94 -6.79 12.20 6.21
C PHE A 94 -8.12 12.55 6.87
N GLY A 95 -8.08 12.76 8.18
CA GLY A 95 -9.18 13.31 8.96
C GLY A 95 -8.68 14.40 9.89
N ASP A 96 -9.40 14.62 10.99
CA ASP A 96 -9.13 15.72 11.93
C ASP A 96 -7.96 15.46 12.90
N ARG A 97 -7.25 14.34 12.75
CA ARG A 97 -6.15 13.94 13.64
C ARG A 97 -4.85 13.80 12.87
N TYR A 98 -3.76 14.24 13.50
CA TYR A 98 -2.40 14.03 13.00
C TYR A 98 -1.89 12.59 13.19
N GLY A 99 -2.58 11.77 13.97
CA GLY A 99 -2.13 10.42 14.31
C GLY A 99 -0.97 10.41 15.31
N TRP A 100 -0.17 9.34 15.25
CA TRP A 100 0.98 9.15 16.15
C TRP A 100 2.15 10.05 15.75
N ARG A 101 2.68 10.81 16.71
CA ARG A 101 3.83 11.70 16.52
C ARG A 101 5.00 11.25 17.40
N PRO A 102 5.97 10.48 16.86
CA PRO A 102 7.12 10.06 17.64
C PRO A 102 7.99 11.24 18.04
N LEU A 103 8.71 11.09 19.15
CA LEU A 103 9.87 11.92 19.41
C LEU A 103 10.96 11.61 18.37
N PRO A 104 11.81 12.59 18.00
CA PRO A 104 12.93 12.35 17.10
C PRO A 104 13.80 11.19 17.59
N CYS A 105 14.21 10.31 16.68
CA CYS A 105 15.05 9.14 17.01
C CYS A 105 16.44 9.53 17.56
N SER A 106 16.87 10.78 17.34
CA SER A 106 18.10 11.36 17.86
C SER A 106 17.82 12.75 18.41
N ALA A 107 18.05 12.93 19.72
CA ALA A 107 18.16 14.26 20.29
C ALA A 107 19.48 14.86 19.79
N HIS A 108 19.42 15.76 18.81
CA HIS A 108 20.56 16.60 18.50
C HIS A 108 20.83 17.46 19.75
N ARG A 109 21.92 17.16 20.46
CA ARG A 109 22.59 18.12 21.34
C ARG A 109 23.52 18.97 20.51
#